data_AF-A0A7J3VN43-F1
#
_entry.id   AF-A0A7J3VN43-F1
#
_cell.length_a   1.000
_cell.length_b   1.000
_cell.length_c   1.000
_cell.angle_alpha   90.00
_cell.angle_beta   90.00
_cell.angle_gamma   90.00
#
_symmetry.space_group_name_H-M   'P 1'
#
loop_
_entity.id
_entity.type
_entity.pdbx_description
1 polymer ?
#
loop_
_entity_poly.entity_id
_entity_poly.type
_entity_poly.pdbx_seq_one_letter_code
_entity_poly.pdbx_strand_id
1 'polypeptide(L)'
;MRGIIYAAAACTAIGGILHLIMAPRLLEFNVASGAFFIIAGILQLFWVLPTIKQYSTIFNYIGIGGTIGLIVLWAITRVPNPITNRGGPVNEMGIAVQVFQVAFVALLAVIIAKKRKAEHRIA
;
A
#
# COMPACT_ATOMS: atom_id res chain seq x y z
N MET A 1 3.80 -20.56 -6.02
CA MET A 1 4.46 -19.39 -5.36
C MET A 1 4.49 -18.18 -6.29
N ARG A 2 5.01 -18.33 -7.53
CA ARG A 2 5.18 -17.24 -8.50
C ARG A 2 3.93 -16.39 -8.74
N GLY A 3 2.75 -16.99 -8.92
CA GLY A 3 1.50 -16.25 -9.15
C GLY A 3 1.13 -15.28 -8.02
N ILE A 4 1.29 -15.67 -6.75
CA ILE A 4 1.00 -14.81 -5.59
C ILE A 4 1.98 -13.64 -5.52
N ILE A 5 3.25 -13.88 -5.86
CA ILE A 5 4.29 -12.84 -5.92
C ILE A 5 3.95 -11.80 -6.98
N TYR A 6 3.59 -12.23 -8.20
CA TYR A 6 3.22 -11.30 -9.26
C TYR A 6 1.91 -10.56 -8.97
N ALA A 7 0.93 -11.24 -8.36
CA ALA A 7 -0.30 -10.59 -7.92
C ALA A 7 -0.02 -9.50 -6.86
N ALA A 8 0.82 -9.79 -5.86
CA ALA A 8 1.22 -8.80 -4.87
C ALA A 8 1.94 -7.61 -5.51
N ALA A 9 2.90 -7.89 -6.40
CA ALA A 9 3.63 -6.87 -7.14
C ALA A 9 2.69 -5.98 -7.97
N ALA A 10 1.71 -6.57 -8.65
CA ALA A 10 0.70 -5.83 -9.40
C ALA A 10 -0.17 -4.95 -8.49
N CYS A 11 -0.56 -5.45 -7.31
CA CYS A 11 -1.36 -4.66 -6.36
C CYS A 11 -0.62 -3.41 -5.88
N THR A 12 0.66 -3.53 -5.46
CA THR A 12 1.44 -2.36 -5.04
C THR A 12 1.77 -1.43 -6.22
N ALA A 13 1.95 -1.97 -7.43
CA ALA A 13 2.15 -1.16 -8.62
C ALA A 13 0.91 -0.31 -8.95
N ILE A 14 -0.27 -0.94 -8.99
CA ILE A 14 -1.53 -0.25 -9.27
C ILE A 14 -1.82 0.78 -8.17
N GLY A 15 -1.69 0.40 -6.89
CA GLY A 15 -1.83 1.34 -5.77
C GLY A 15 -0.91 2.56 -5.92
N GLY A 16 0.36 2.34 -6.28
CA GLY A 16 1.34 3.41 -6.47
C GLY A 16 0.96 4.35 -7.63
N ILE A 17 0.55 3.79 -8.76
CA ILE A 17 0.07 4.56 -9.92
C ILE A 17 -1.14 5.42 -9.54
N LEU A 18 -2.11 4.85 -8.84
CA LEU A 18 -3.31 5.60 -8.42
C LEU A 18 -2.96 6.76 -7.49
N HIS A 19 -2.00 6.61 -6.56
CA HIS A 19 -1.51 7.73 -5.75
C HIS A 19 -0.89 8.84 -6.62
N LEU A 20 -0.09 8.47 -7.61
CA LEU A 20 0.54 9.43 -8.52
C LEU A 20 -0.48 10.15 -9.41
N ILE A 21 -1.54 9.47 -9.85
CA ILE A 21 -2.65 10.10 -10.61
C ILE A 21 -3.36 11.16 -9.75
N MET A 22 -3.50 10.94 -8.44
CA MET A 22 -4.16 11.89 -7.54
C MET A 22 -3.28 13.11 -7.21
N ALA A 23 -1.95 12.98 -7.31
CA ALA A 23 -1.00 13.97 -6.82
C ALA A 23 -1.13 15.37 -7.47
N PRO A 24 -1.27 15.54 -8.80
CA PRO A 24 -1.31 16.87 -9.42
C PRO A 24 -2.44 17.74 -8.87
N ARG A 25 -3.65 17.18 -8.79
CA ARG A 25 -4.82 17.90 -8.23
C ARG A 25 -4.62 18.27 -6.77
N LEU A 26 -3.94 17.41 -6.00
CA LEU A 26 -3.66 17.67 -4.59
C LEU A 26 -2.57 18.72 -4.40
N LEU A 27 -1.59 18.80 -5.29
CA LEU A 27 -0.57 19.88 -5.27
C LEU A 27 -1.20 21.26 -5.44
N GLU A 28 -2.20 21.38 -6.32
CA GLU A 28 -2.94 22.64 -6.54
C GLU A 28 -3.72 23.09 -5.30
N PHE A 29 -4.25 22.14 -4.52
CA PHE A 29 -5.04 22.44 -3.32
C PHE A 29 -4.17 22.59 -2.06
N ASN A 30 -3.18 21.72 -1.89
CA ASN A 30 -2.33 21.66 -0.71
C ASN A 30 -1.01 20.94 -1.05
N VAL A 31 0.09 21.71 -1.11
CA VAL A 31 1.42 21.19 -1.49
C VAL A 31 1.87 20.02 -0.63
N ALA A 32 1.63 20.04 0.68
CA ALA A 32 2.04 18.95 1.58
C ALA A 32 1.30 17.64 1.26
N SER A 33 -0.01 17.74 0.96
CA SER A 33 -0.83 16.58 0.55
C SER A 33 -0.38 16.06 -0.81
N GLY A 34 -0.14 16.93 -1.78
CA GLY A 34 0.39 16.53 -3.08
C GLY A 34 1.76 15.85 -2.98
N ALA A 35 2.69 16.42 -2.21
CA ALA A 35 4.00 15.83 -1.95
C ALA A 35 3.89 14.45 -1.26
N PHE A 36 3.00 14.32 -0.28
CA PHE A 36 2.73 13.04 0.39
C PHE A 36 2.30 11.96 -0.62
N PHE A 37 1.34 12.27 -1.50
CA PHE A 37 0.85 11.32 -2.51
C PHE A 37 1.95 10.94 -3.54
N ILE A 38 2.82 11.88 -3.90
CA ILE A 38 3.98 11.60 -4.76
C ILE A 38 4.93 10.62 -4.07
N ILE A 39 5.33 10.93 -2.83
CA ILE A 39 6.26 10.10 -2.07
C ILE A 39 5.67 8.71 -1.83
N ALA A 40 4.41 8.62 -1.40
CA ALA A 40 3.71 7.37 -1.20
C ALA A 40 3.63 6.55 -2.49
N GLY A 41 3.27 7.18 -3.61
CA GLY A 41 3.20 6.53 -4.92
C GLY A 41 4.55 5.97 -5.38
N ILE A 42 5.62 6.77 -5.30
CA ILE A 42 6.98 6.33 -5.63
C ILE A 42 7.44 5.19 -4.73
N LEU A 43 7.21 5.26 -3.42
CA LEU A 43 7.56 4.19 -2.50
C LEU A 43 6.80 2.90 -2.79
N GLN A 44 5.51 2.97 -3.14
CA GLN A 44 4.73 1.80 -3.54
C GLN A 44 5.22 1.18 -4.86
N LEU A 45 5.62 2.01 -5.83
CA LEU A 45 6.27 1.53 -7.07
C LEU A 45 7.63 0.90 -6.82
N PHE A 46 8.45 1.51 -5.95
CA PHE A 46 9.72 0.92 -5.52
C PHE A 46 9.51 -0.48 -4.93
N TRP A 47 8.44 -0.67 -4.15
CA TRP A 47 8.14 -1.97 -3.52
C TRP A 47 7.79 -3.10 -4.48
N VAL A 48 7.56 -2.81 -5.77
CA VAL A 48 7.38 -3.84 -6.81
C VAL A 48 8.63 -4.73 -6.92
N LEU A 49 9.83 -4.13 -6.95
CA LEU A 49 11.08 -4.88 -7.16
C LEU A 49 11.42 -5.82 -6.00
N PRO A 50 11.45 -5.38 -4.72
CA PRO A 50 11.63 -6.27 -3.59
C PRO A 50 10.57 -7.38 -3.52
N THR A 51 9.33 -7.08 -3.93
CA THR A 51 8.25 -8.07 -3.98
C THR A 51 8.51 -9.12 -5.05
N ILE A 52 8.85 -8.76 -6.28
CA ILE A 52 9.11 -9.75 -7.35
C ILE A 52 10.36 -10.57 -7.05
N LYS A 53 11.44 -9.90 -6.65
CA LYS A 53 12.74 -10.54 -6.39
C LYS A 53 12.79 -11.27 -5.05
N GLN A 54 11.84 -11.00 -4.16
CA GLN A 54 11.75 -11.61 -2.84
C GLN A 54 13.08 -11.50 -2.05
N TYR A 55 13.75 -10.34 -2.14
CA TYR A 55 15.12 -10.13 -1.63
C TYR A 55 15.35 -10.63 -0.21
N SER A 56 14.44 -10.30 0.71
CA SER A 56 14.42 -10.81 2.07
C SER A 56 13.00 -10.73 2.62
N THR A 57 12.69 -11.56 3.61
CA THR A 57 11.42 -11.48 4.35
C THR A 57 11.26 -10.14 5.08
N ILE A 58 12.37 -9.47 5.43
CA ILE A 58 12.36 -8.12 6.04
C ILE A 58 11.67 -7.10 5.12
N PHE A 59 11.97 -7.11 3.82
CA PHE A 59 11.31 -6.21 2.86
C PHE A 59 9.81 -6.46 2.77
N ASN A 60 9.35 -7.71 2.95
CA ASN A 60 7.92 -8.00 3.00
C ASN A 60 7.27 -7.42 4.26
N TYR A 61 7.92 -7.51 5.43
CA TYR A 61 7.39 -6.89 6.66
C TYR A 61 7.36 -5.36 6.57
N ILE A 62 8.41 -4.73 6.04
CA ILE A 62 8.44 -3.28 5.84
C ILE A 62 7.33 -2.85 4.85
N GLY A 63 7.14 -3.62 3.77
CA GLY A 63 6.05 -3.37 2.81
C GLY A 63 4.67 -3.45 3.44
N ILE A 64 4.45 -4.44 4.31
CA ILE A 64 3.22 -4.58 5.10
C ILE A 64 3.04 -3.37 6.02
N GLY A 65 4.06 -3.03 6.82
CA GLY A 65 4.01 -1.93 7.78
C GLY A 65 3.72 -0.58 7.12
N GLY A 66 4.46 -0.25 6.06
CA GLY A 66 4.25 0.98 5.29
C GLY A 66 2.85 1.06 4.68
N THR A 67 2.36 -0.04 4.11
CA THR A 67 1.02 -0.07 3.48
C THR A 67 -0.09 0.01 4.52
N ILE A 68 0.05 -0.65 5.68
CA ILE A 68 -0.89 -0.50 6.80
C ILE A 68 -0.91 0.96 7.29
N GLY A 69 0.25 1.62 7.37
CA GLY A 69 0.33 3.05 7.70
C GLY A 69 -0.52 3.91 6.77
N LEU A 70 -0.44 3.68 5.45
CA LEU A 70 -1.28 4.38 4.46
C LEU A 70 -2.77 4.07 4.64
N ILE A 71 -3.12 2.79 4.88
CA ILE A 71 -4.51 2.37 5.10
C ILE A 71 -5.11 3.07 6.33
N VAL A 72 -4.37 3.07 7.45
CA VAL A 72 -4.79 3.69 8.71
C VAL A 72 -4.93 5.19 8.55
N LEU A 73 -3.96 5.84 7.89
CA LEU A 73 -4.04 7.27 7.63
C LEU A 73 -5.28 7.62 6.81
N TRP A 74 -5.57 6.85 5.75
CA TRP A 74 -6.80 7.02 4.97
C TRP A 74 -8.04 6.86 5.84
N ALA A 75 -8.10 5.85 6.71
CA ALA A 75 -9.24 5.62 7.59
C ALA A 75 -9.45 6.76 8.59
N ILE A 76 -8.39 7.25 9.25
CA ILE A 76 -8.48 8.35 10.22
C ILE A 76 -9.01 9.62 9.58
N THR A 77 -8.60 9.93 8.35
CA THR A 77 -9.11 11.13 7.65
C THR A 77 -10.61 11.04 7.31
N ARG A 78 -11.26 9.87 7.44
CA ARG A 78 -12.70 9.68 7.25
C ARG A 78 -13.49 9.78 8.55
N VAL A 79 -12.81 9.79 9.69
CA VAL A 79 -13.42 10.05 10.99
C VAL A 79 -13.68 11.56 11.12
N PRO A 80 -14.83 11.98 11.67
CA PRO A 80 -15.10 13.38 11.96
C PRO A 80 -13.97 14.02 12.78
N ASN A 81 -13.37 15.09 12.27
CA ASN A 81 -12.35 15.79 13.03
C ASN A 81 -13.01 16.68 14.11
N PRO A 82 -12.35 16.90 15.27
CA PRO A 82 -12.94 17.64 16.39
C PRO A 82 -13.28 19.10 16.09
N ILE A 83 -12.69 19.69 15.04
CA ILE A 83 -12.83 21.11 14.73
C ILE A 83 -14.08 21.37 13.87
N THR A 84 -14.34 20.52 12.88
CA THR A 84 -15.42 20.71 11.89
C THR A 84 -16.52 19.65 11.98
N ASN A 85 -16.35 18.63 12.82
CA ASN A 85 -17.22 17.47 12.96
C ASN A 85 -17.55 16.78 11.61
N ARG A 86 -16.61 16.83 10.66
CA ARG A 86 -16.73 16.28 9.31
C ARG A 86 -15.53 15.39 8.97
N GLY A 87 -15.81 14.22 8.40
CA GLY A 87 -14.79 13.37 7.80
C GLY A 87 -14.51 13.80 6.36
N GLY A 88 -13.32 13.50 5.86
CA GLY A 88 -13.03 13.58 4.44
C GLY A 88 -13.95 12.65 3.64
N PRO A 89 -14.30 13.01 2.39
CA PRO A 89 -15.22 12.21 1.60
C PRO A 89 -14.65 10.81 1.30
N VAL A 90 -15.56 9.82 1.24
CA VAL A 90 -15.29 8.50 0.65
C VAL A 90 -15.59 8.60 -0.83
N ASN A 91 -14.58 8.38 -1.66
CA ASN A 91 -14.71 8.42 -3.11
C ASN A 91 -14.17 7.13 -3.75
N GLU A 92 -14.58 6.88 -4.98
CA GLU A 92 -14.25 5.67 -5.74
C GLU A 92 -12.74 5.46 -5.86
N MET A 93 -11.98 6.53 -6.14
CA MET A 93 -10.52 6.48 -6.26
C MET A 93 -9.86 6.06 -4.95
N GLY A 94 -10.28 6.64 -3.83
CA GLY A 94 -9.78 6.29 -2.51
C GLY A 94 -10.08 4.83 -2.18
N ILE A 95 -11.31 4.37 -2.44
CA ILE A 95 -11.67 2.96 -2.24
C ILE A 95 -10.83 2.03 -3.11
N ALA A 96 -10.62 2.38 -4.40
CA ALA A 96 -9.79 1.58 -5.29
C ALA A 96 -8.35 1.42 -4.75
N VAL A 97 -7.73 2.50 -4.29
CA VAL A 97 -6.42 2.46 -3.62
C VAL A 97 -6.44 1.50 -2.43
N GLN A 98 -7.43 1.61 -1.54
CA GLN A 98 -7.53 0.78 -0.35
C GLN A 98 -7.67 -0.71 -0.69
N VAL A 99 -8.45 -1.05 -1.72
CA VAL A 99 -8.62 -2.45 -2.17
C VAL A 99 -7.27 -3.06 -2.58
N PHE A 100 -6.49 -2.34 -3.40
CA PHE A 100 -5.16 -2.82 -3.82
C PHE A 100 -4.16 -2.87 -2.66
N GLN A 101 -4.22 -1.92 -1.73
CA GLN A 101 -3.36 -1.93 -0.54
C GLN A 101 -3.68 -3.11 0.40
N VAL A 102 -4.96 -3.37 0.67
CA VAL A 102 -5.38 -4.53 1.48
C VAL A 102 -5.00 -5.84 0.80
N ALA A 103 -5.22 -5.95 -0.52
CA ALA A 103 -4.83 -7.12 -1.28
C ALA A 103 -3.30 -7.33 -1.22
N PHE A 104 -2.50 -6.28 -1.37
CA PHE A 104 -1.05 -6.35 -1.27
C PHE A 104 -0.60 -6.88 0.10
N VAL A 105 -1.13 -6.31 1.19
CA VAL A 105 -0.83 -6.74 2.57
C VAL A 105 -1.19 -8.22 2.78
N ALA A 106 -2.39 -8.62 2.36
CA ALA A 106 -2.84 -10.00 2.50
C ALA A 106 -1.96 -10.98 1.72
N LEU A 107 -1.60 -10.64 0.48
CA LEU A 107 -0.76 -11.49 -0.36
C LEU A 107 0.68 -11.60 0.20
N LEU A 108 1.26 -10.53 0.73
CA LEU A 108 2.55 -10.59 1.42
C LEU A 108 2.50 -11.47 2.67
N ALA A 109 1.42 -11.38 3.46
CA ALA A 109 1.22 -12.25 4.62
C ALA A 109 1.15 -13.74 4.20
N VAL A 110 0.44 -14.06 3.12
CA VAL A 110 0.40 -15.42 2.55
C VAL A 110 1.78 -15.89 2.06
N ILE A 111 2.56 -15.01 1.40
CA ILE A 111 3.93 -15.33 0.97
C ILE A 111 4.80 -15.69 2.17
N ILE A 112 4.76 -14.89 3.24
CA ILE A 112 5.52 -15.12 4.47
C ILE A 112 5.12 -16.45 5.11
N ALA A 113 3.82 -16.70 5.27
CA ALA A 113 3.33 -17.95 5.86
C ALA A 113 3.79 -19.19 5.07
N LYS A 114 3.77 -19.10 3.73
CA LYS A 114 4.25 -20.20 2.87
C LYS A 114 5.75 -20.41 2.95
N LYS A 115 6.56 -19.34 3.08
CA LYS A 115 8.02 -19.45 3.26
C LYS A 115 8.34 -20.16 4.59
N ARG A 116 7.76 -19.70 5.70
CA ARG A 116 7.94 -20.31 7.03
C ARG A 116 7.56 -21.80 7.04
N LYS A 117 6.43 -22.17 6.41
CA LYS A 117 6.02 -23.58 6.30
C LYS A 117 7.01 -24.44 5.51
N ALA A 118 7.67 -23.86 4.51
CA ALA A 118 8.70 -24.58 3.75
C ALA A 118 9.98 -24.77 4.57
N GLU A 119 10.42 -23.75 5.32
CA GLU A 119 11.57 -23.82 6.22
C GLU A 119 11.37 -24.89 7.30
N HIS A 120 10.21 -24.93 7.95
CA HIS A 120 9.86 -25.95 8.95
C HIS A 120 9.77 -27.39 8.42
N ARG A 121 9.65 -27.60 7.10
CA ARG A 121 9.63 -28.95 6.51
C ARG A 121 11.02 -29.51 6.23
N ILE A 122 12.04 -28.65 6.26
CA ILE A 122 13.41 -28.99 5.87
C ILE A 122 14.33 -29.06 7.12
N ALA A 123 13.91 -28.45 8.23
CA ALA A 123 14.50 -28.61 9.56
C ALA A 123 13.98 -29.88 10.24
#